data_AF-A0A967D6B4-F1
#
_entry.id   AF-A0A967D6B4-F1
#
_cell.length_a   1.000
_cell.length_b   1.000
_cell.length_c   1.000
_cell.angle_alpha   90.00
_cell.angle_beta   90.00
_cell.angle_gamma   90.00
#
_symmetry.space_group_name_H-M   'P 1'
#
loop_
_entity.id
_entity.type
_entity.pdbx_description
1 polymer ?
#
loop_
_entity_poly.entity_id
_entity_poly.type
_entity_poly.pdbx_seq_one_letter_code
_entity_poly.pdbx_strand_id
1 'polypeptide(L)'
;MDPRDPIARIQRLVDNGAHELIIPRTDCGMVAATGSIKNNKVIIFASDATKQGGALGADGARVIVAAYKAAMAEQLPIIGIWHSGGARLS
;
A
#
# COMPACT_ATOMS: atom_id res chain seq x y z
N MET A 1 13.97 8.32 8.07
CA MET A 1 12.71 8.03 7.35
C MET A 1 11.59 7.93 8.39
N ASP A 2 10.44 8.59 8.19
CA ASP A 2 9.32 8.55 9.14
C ASP A 2 8.82 7.09 9.28
N PRO A 3 8.63 6.55 10.49
CA PRO A 3 8.16 5.18 10.68
C PRO A 3 6.75 4.92 10.13
N ARG A 4 5.96 5.98 9.91
CA ARG A 4 4.61 5.92 9.35
C ARG A 4 4.60 5.93 7.82
N ASP A 5 5.74 6.23 7.19
CA ASP A 5 5.85 6.22 5.74
C ASP A 5 5.46 4.84 5.18
N PRO A 6 4.57 4.76 4.18
CA PRO A 6 4.04 3.50 3.68
C PRO A 6 5.12 2.62 3.05
N ILE A 7 6.13 3.20 2.39
CA ILE A 7 7.25 2.44 1.80
C ILE A 7 8.08 1.82 2.91
N ALA A 8 8.39 2.60 3.95
CA ALA A 8 9.13 2.11 5.12
C ALA A 8 8.40 0.94 5.80
N ARG A 9 7.06 0.94 5.80
CA ARG A 9 6.23 -0.13 6.37
C ARG A 9 6.20 -1.37 5.46
N ILE A 10 6.11 -1.19 4.15
CA ILE A 10 6.20 -2.28 3.16
C ILE A 10 7.59 -2.96 3.24
N GLN A 11 8.67 -2.18 3.30
CA GLN A 11 10.04 -2.70 3.41
C GLN A 11 10.26 -3.56 4.67
N ARG A 12 9.54 -3.30 5.76
CA ARG A 12 9.61 -4.12 6.98
C ARG A 12 8.84 -5.42 6.87
N LEU A 13 7.88 -5.51 5.95
CA LEU A 13 7.02 -6.68 5.78
C LEU A 13 7.60 -7.69 4.79
N VAL A 14 8.18 -7.21 3.69
CA VAL A 14 8.67 -8.06 2.60
C VAL A 14 10.10 -8.53 2.82
N ASP A 15 10.45 -9.65 2.20
CA ASP A 15 11.77 -10.26 2.26
C ASP A 15 12.85 -9.26 1.83
N ASN A 16 13.83 -9.02 2.71
CA ASN A 16 14.94 -8.08 2.50
C ASN A 16 14.53 -6.64 2.14
N GLY A 17 13.26 -6.26 2.37
CA GLY A 17 12.72 -4.97 1.94
C GLY A 17 12.57 -4.80 0.42
N ALA A 18 12.74 -5.86 -0.37
CA ALA A 18 12.62 -5.84 -1.81
C ALA A 18 11.14 -5.73 -2.25
N HIS A 19 10.81 -4.65 -2.94
CA HIS A 19 9.45 -4.38 -3.42
C HIS A 19 9.50 -3.55 -4.70
N GLU A 20 8.41 -3.63 -5.47
CA GLU A 20 8.19 -2.84 -6.69
C GLU A 20 6.84 -2.15 -6.62
N LEU A 21 6.77 -0.88 -7.02
CA LEU A 21 5.52 -0.14 -7.04
C LEU A 21 4.66 -0.60 -8.22
N ILE A 22 3.40 -0.94 -7.94
CA ILE A 22 2.42 -1.29 -8.98
C ILE A 22 1.94 -0.03 -9.70
N ILE A 23 1.86 1.07 -8.95
CA ILE A 23 1.49 2.39 -9.45
C ILE A 23 2.49 3.39 -8.88
N PRO A 24 2.95 4.40 -9.65
CA PRO A 24 3.82 5.44 -9.13
C PRO A 24 3.24 6.08 -7.86
N ARG A 25 4.10 6.29 -6.85
CA ARG A 25 3.71 6.95 -5.61
C ARG A 25 3.28 8.39 -5.90
N THR A 26 2.13 8.78 -5.37
CA THR A 26 1.62 10.15 -5.38
C THR A 26 1.39 10.64 -3.94
N ASP A 27 0.78 11.81 -3.78
CA ASP A 27 0.40 12.40 -2.50
C ASP A 27 -1.03 12.00 -2.04
N CYS A 28 -1.69 11.07 -2.75
CA CYS A 28 -3.08 10.67 -2.49
C CYS A 28 -3.32 9.92 -1.16
N GLY A 29 -2.26 9.65 -0.38
CA GLY A 29 -2.35 8.98 0.92
C GLY A 29 -2.37 7.45 0.87
N MET A 30 -2.06 6.85 -0.29
CA MET A 30 -2.05 5.40 -0.49
C MET A 30 -0.91 4.98 -1.42
N VAL A 31 -0.30 3.83 -1.14
CA VAL A 31 0.70 3.18 -2.00
C VAL A 31 0.26 1.75 -2.28
N ALA A 32 0.53 1.25 -3.49
CA ALA A 32 0.41 -0.15 -3.87
C ALA A 32 1.74 -0.69 -4.42
N ALA A 33 2.11 -1.89 -3.98
CA ALA A 33 3.37 -2.54 -4.33
C ALA A 33 3.22 -4.06 -4.42
N THR A 34 4.18 -4.71 -5.05
CA THR A 34 4.39 -6.16 -5.01
C THR A 34 5.73 -6.48 -4.35
N GLY A 35 5.85 -7.68 -3.79
CA GLY A 35 7.07 -8.20 -3.16
C GLY A 35 6.88 -9.66 -2.77
N SER A 36 7.80 -10.18 -1.95
CA SER A 36 7.75 -11.56 -1.47
C SER A 36 7.74 -11.62 0.06
N ILE A 37 7.02 -12.59 0.63
CA ILE A 37 7.07 -12.93 2.05
C ILE A 37 7.35 -14.42 2.16
N LYS A 38 8.48 -14.79 2.77
CA LYS A 38 8.97 -16.17 2.80
C LYS A 38 8.96 -16.80 1.40
N ASN A 39 9.44 -16.06 0.40
CA ASN A 39 9.46 -16.43 -1.03
C ASN A 39 8.09 -16.57 -1.71
N ASN A 40 6.99 -16.22 -1.06
CA ASN A 40 5.67 -16.20 -1.69
C ASN A 40 5.36 -14.79 -2.20
N LYS A 41 5.06 -14.66 -3.49
CA LYS A 41 4.71 -13.37 -4.11
C LYS A 41 3.39 -12.86 -3.54
N VAL A 42 3.34 -11.59 -3.19
CA VAL A 42 2.16 -10.93 -2.61
C VAL A 42 1.94 -9.56 -3.24
N ILE A 43 0.68 -9.11 -3.19
CA ILE A 43 0.30 -7.73 -3.47
C ILE A 43 0.05 -7.02 -2.15
N ILE A 44 0.50 -5.77 -2.03
CA ILE A 44 0.43 -4.99 -0.80
C ILE A 44 -0.12 -3.60 -1.13
N PHE A 45 -1.00 -3.08 -0.29
CA PHE A 45 -1.29 -1.65 -0.25
C PHE A 45 -1.09 -1.10 1.17
N ALA A 46 -0.71 0.16 1.29
CA ALA A 46 -0.43 0.80 2.57
C ALA A 46 -0.91 2.25 2.60
N SER A 47 -1.66 2.61 3.64
CA SER A 47 -2.07 4.01 3.85
C SER A 47 -0.89 4.84 4.38
N ASP A 48 -0.80 6.09 3.92
CA ASP A 48 0.23 7.04 4.32
C ASP A 48 -0.26 7.94 5.44
N ALA A 49 0.04 7.57 6.70
CA ALA A 49 -0.38 8.36 7.85
C ALA A 49 0.37 9.71 7.99
N THR A 50 1.42 9.94 7.20
CA THR A 50 2.06 11.27 7.11
C THR A 50 1.20 12.28 6.32
N LYS A 51 0.18 11.80 5.61
CA LYS A 51 -0.78 12.62 4.85
C LYS A 51 -2.13 12.60 5.53
N GLN A 52 -2.48 13.70 6.22
CA GLN A 52 -3.79 13.88 6.86
C GLN A 52 -4.23 12.70 7.75
N GLY A 53 -3.28 12.11 8.50
CA GLY A 53 -3.57 10.96 9.36
C GLY A 53 -4.00 9.70 8.60
N GLY A 54 -3.66 9.58 7.31
CA GLY A 54 -3.99 8.44 6.45
C GLY A 54 -5.44 8.43 6.00
N ALA A 55 -6.12 9.58 6.02
CA ALA A 55 -7.51 9.68 5.60
C ALA A 55 -7.71 9.22 4.15
N LEU A 56 -8.69 8.35 3.92
CA LEU A 56 -8.95 7.76 2.61
C LEU A 56 -9.77 8.72 1.74
N GLY A 57 -9.15 9.25 0.68
CA GLY A 57 -9.84 9.98 -0.40
C GLY A 57 -10.10 9.10 -1.62
N ALA A 58 -10.81 9.65 -2.61
CA ALA A 58 -11.16 8.93 -3.85
C ALA A 58 -9.94 8.40 -4.61
N ASP A 59 -8.86 9.19 -4.72
CA ASP A 59 -7.64 8.76 -5.43
C ASP A 59 -6.93 7.63 -4.68
N GLY A 60 -6.87 7.71 -3.35
CA GLY A 60 -6.34 6.62 -2.51
C GLY A 60 -7.17 5.34 -2.65
N ALA A 61 -8.49 5.45 -2.77
CA ALA A 61 -9.37 4.32 -3.03
C ALA A 61 -9.10 3.67 -4.40
N ARG A 62 -8.78 4.46 -5.45
CA ARG A 62 -8.38 3.91 -6.76
C ARG A 62 -7.08 3.11 -6.68
N VAL A 63 -6.13 3.52 -5.85
CA VAL A 63 -4.89 2.75 -5.60
C VAL A 63 -5.21 1.38 -4.97
N ILE A 64 -6.10 1.33 -3.98
CA ILE A 64 -6.56 0.07 -3.39
C ILE A 64 -7.22 -0.82 -4.45
N VAL A 65 -8.13 -0.27 -5.25
CA VAL A 65 -8.83 -1.03 -6.31
C VAL A 65 -7.84 -1.59 -7.34
N ALA A 66 -6.82 -0.82 -7.73
CA ALA A 66 -5.78 -1.29 -8.64
C ALA A 66 -4.93 -2.41 -8.03
N ALA A 67 -4.61 -2.35 -6.73
CA ALA A 67 -3.94 -3.46 -6.03
C ALA A 67 -4.81 -4.73 -6.05
N TYR A 68 -6.11 -4.62 -5.76
CA TYR A 68 -7.04 -5.76 -5.85
C TYR A 68 -7.11 -6.35 -7.26
N LYS A 69 -7.17 -5.50 -8.30
CA LYS A 69 -7.16 -5.96 -9.69
C LYS A 69 -5.89 -6.74 -10.02
N ALA A 70 -4.72 -6.26 -9.59
CA ALA A 70 -3.45 -6.97 -9.78
C ALA A 70 -3.45 -8.32 -9.05
N ALA A 71 -3.87 -8.35 -7.78
CA ALA A 71 -3.94 -9.58 -6.99
C ALA A 71 -4.87 -10.62 -7.60
N MET A 72 -6.04 -10.20 -8.09
CA MET A 72 -6.99 -11.09 -8.76
C MET A 72 -6.45 -11.63 -10.09
N ALA A 73 -5.81 -10.78 -10.90
CA ALA A 73 -5.24 -11.19 -12.19
C ALA A 73 -4.13 -12.22 -12.03
N GLU A 74 -3.28 -12.07 -11.00
CA GLU A 74 -2.16 -12.98 -10.74
C GLU A 74 -2.50 -14.11 -9.77
N GLN A 75 -3.73 -14.15 -9.21
CA GLN A 75 -4.16 -15.09 -8.17
C GLN A 75 -3.23 -15.08 -6.94
N LEU A 76 -2.81 -13.89 -6.53
CA LEU A 76 -1.89 -13.70 -5.40
C LEU A 76 -2.61 -13.25 -4.12
N PRO A 77 -2.08 -13.58 -2.94
CA PRO A 77 -2.53 -12.98 -1.70
C PRO A 77 -2.38 -11.45 -1.73
N ILE A 78 -3.33 -10.74 -1.13
CA ILE A 78 -3.29 -9.28 -0.96
C ILE A 78 -3.29 -8.90 0.52
N ILE A 79 -2.43 -7.94 0.88
CA ILE A 79 -2.24 -7.48 2.26
C ILE A 79 -2.47 -5.96 2.33
N GLY A 80 -3.34 -5.55 3.25
CA GLY A 80 -3.58 -4.14 3.56
C GLY A 80 -2.87 -3.70 4.83
N ILE A 81 -2.00 -2.70 4.74
CA ILE A 81 -1.30 -2.10 5.87
C ILE A 81 -2.00 -0.78 6.25
N TRP A 82 -2.83 -0.84 7.28
CA TRP A 82 -3.68 0.29 7.68
C TRP A 82 -3.06 1.16 8.77
N HIS A 83 -3.17 2.47 8.59
CA HIS A 83 -2.98 3.51 9.59
C HIS A 83 -3.77 4.71 9.06
N SER A 84 -5.07 4.74 9.36
CA SER A 84 -6.02 5.70 8.81
C SER A 84 -7.01 6.11 9.88
N GLY A 85 -7.27 7.41 9.99
CA GLY A 85 -8.32 7.96 10.86
C GLY A 85 -9.74 7.81 10.30
N GLY A 86 -9.91 7.27 9.08
CA GLY A 86 -11.21 7.11 8.41
C GLY A 86 -11.26 7.77 7.04
N ALA A 87 -12.48 8.08 6.58
CA ALA A 87 -12.68 8.77 5.31
C ALA A 87 -12.15 10.21 5.40
N ARG A 88 -11.59 10.72 4.28
CA ARG A 88 -11.29 12.14 4.14
C ARG A 88 -12.59 12.89 3.94
N LEU A 89 -13.12 13.47 5.01
CA LEU A 89 -14.25 14.39 4.95
C LEU A 89 -13.73 15.72 4.38
N SER A 90 -14.15 16.02 3.16
CA SER A 90 -13.90 17.30 2.47
C SER A 90 -14.78 18.39 3.06
#